data_AF-A0A3Q9S5X6-F1
#
_entry.id   AF-A0A3Q9S5X6-F1
#
_cell.length_a   1.000
_cell.length_b   1.000
_cell.length_c   1.000
_cell.angle_alpha   90.00
_cell.angle_beta   90.00
_cell.angle_gamma   90.00
#
_symmetry.space_group_name_H-M   'P 1'
#
loop_
_entity.id
_entity.type
_entity.pdbx_description
1 polymer ?
#
loop_
_entity_poly.entity_id
_entity_poly.type
_entity_poly.pdbx_seq_one_letter_code
_entity_poly.pdbx_strand_id
1 'polypeptide(L)'
;MKLKEIFKFALNRIGEHEGDRQITNIVISGINAGYKIIAIKNKKTKQIPITAELNVPVSLPVDFINLVLLQKEGVDGGRLSPNDYFSESDILLVTNLDVVGDLTMYYNYIPVDLVYGIDDEKEPSIQAAYHIALASYAAYYYFIFKKDFNAATMCLNEFNAITGLAETTEINSDQPNIQESNKK
;
A
#
# COMPACT_ATOMS: atom_id res chain seq x y z
N MET A 1 -5.85 17.39 -1.87
CA MET A 1 -5.24 17.94 -0.64
C MET A 1 -3.76 17.68 -0.76
N LYS A 2 -2.98 18.74 -0.60
CA LYS A 2 -1.52 18.66 -0.59
C LYS A 2 -1.02 18.08 0.72
N LEU A 3 0.22 17.56 0.75
CA LEU A 3 0.82 17.01 1.96
C LEU A 3 0.71 17.96 3.16
N LYS A 4 1.03 19.25 2.95
CA LYS A 4 0.97 20.27 4.01
C LYS A 4 -0.42 20.43 4.62
N GLU A 5 -1.46 20.29 3.81
CA GLU A 5 -2.86 20.40 4.26
C GLU A 5 -3.26 19.18 5.09
N ILE A 6 -2.84 17.99 4.66
CA ILE A 6 -3.07 16.73 5.39
C ILE A 6 -2.35 16.77 6.74
N PHE A 7 -1.10 17.24 6.74
CA PHE A 7 -0.30 17.40 7.95
C PHE A 7 -0.96 18.38 8.94
N LYS A 8 -1.36 19.56 8.47
CA LYS A 8 -2.07 20.54 9.31
C LYS A 8 -3.39 20.00 9.84
N PHE A 9 -4.13 19.25 9.03
CA PHE A 9 -5.35 18.61 9.47
C PHE A 9 -5.08 17.59 10.58
N ALA A 10 -4.02 16.78 10.45
CA ALA A 10 -3.61 15.85 11.49
C ALA A 10 -3.22 16.58 12.79
N LEU A 11 -2.42 17.66 12.71
CA LEU A 11 -2.04 18.47 13.87
C LEU A 11 -3.26 19.07 14.60
N ASN A 12 -4.19 19.64 13.85
CA ASN A 12 -5.42 20.20 14.41
C ASN A 12 -6.24 19.14 15.14
N ARG A 13 -6.29 17.91 14.63
CA ARG A 13 -7.02 16.80 15.26
C ARG A 13 -6.40 16.34 16.58
N ILE A 14 -5.08 16.40 16.70
CA ILE A 14 -4.37 15.99 17.92
C ILE A 14 -4.16 17.15 18.90
N GLY A 15 -4.61 18.37 18.55
CA GLY A 15 -4.47 19.56 19.38
C GLY A 15 -3.04 20.09 19.47
N GLU A 16 -2.21 19.82 18.46
CA GLU A 16 -0.81 20.25 18.41
C GLU A 16 -0.57 21.32 17.35
N HIS A 17 0.59 21.97 17.41
CA HIS A 17 1.00 23.01 16.47
C HIS A 17 2.32 22.67 15.76
N GLU A 18 2.57 23.30 14.62
CA GLU A 18 3.85 23.19 13.92
C GLU A 18 4.98 23.76 14.80
N GLY A 19 6.15 23.11 14.78
CA GLY A 19 7.35 23.60 15.46
C GLY A 19 8.04 22.54 16.32
N ASP A 20 7.31 21.54 16.81
CA ASP A 20 7.91 20.39 17.48
C ASP A 20 8.38 19.36 16.43
N ARG A 21 9.71 19.14 16.38
CA ARG A 21 10.34 18.20 15.45
C ARG A 21 9.93 16.76 15.71
N GLN A 22 9.77 16.36 16.97
CA GLN A 22 9.36 15.00 17.32
C GLN A 22 7.92 14.75 16.86
N ILE A 23 7.01 15.68 17.14
CA ILE A 23 5.61 15.59 16.70
C ILE A 23 5.55 15.56 15.17
N THR A 24 6.30 16.43 14.50
CA THR A 24 6.39 16.46 13.03
C THR A 24 6.80 15.10 12.47
N ASN A 25 7.86 14.50 13.01
CA ASN A 25 8.33 13.20 12.57
C ASN A 25 7.29 12.09 12.79
N ILE A 26 6.58 12.10 13.92
CA ILE A 26 5.54 11.11 14.23
C ILE A 26 4.37 11.23 13.26
N VAL A 27 3.87 12.45 13.05
CA VAL A 27 2.73 12.70 12.16
C VAL A 27 3.09 12.32 10.72
N ILE A 28 4.27 12.70 10.23
CA ILE A 28 4.72 12.32 8.88
C ILE A 28 4.93 10.81 8.74
N SER A 29 5.47 10.16 9.77
CA SER A 29 5.58 8.69 9.78
C SER A 29 4.22 8.02 9.70
N GLY A 30 3.23 8.55 10.42
CA GLY A 30 1.85 8.07 10.35
C GLY A 30 1.19 8.33 9.00
N ILE A 31 1.38 9.51 8.40
CA ILE A 31 0.92 9.78 7.02
C ILE A 31 1.51 8.77 6.04
N ASN A 32 2.83 8.55 6.08
CA ASN A 32 3.51 7.63 5.17
C ASN A 32 3.11 6.17 5.39
N ALA A 33 2.90 5.75 6.64
CA ALA A 33 2.39 4.41 6.94
C ALA A 33 0.97 4.20 6.37
N GLY A 34 0.07 5.16 6.60
CA GLY A 34 -1.28 5.13 6.03
C GLY A 34 -1.24 5.16 4.50
N TYR A 35 -0.33 5.95 3.92
CA TYR A 35 -0.15 6.09 2.49
C TYR A 35 0.25 4.78 1.83
N LYS A 36 1.18 4.04 2.43
CA LYS A 36 1.60 2.71 1.96
C LYS A 36 0.45 1.69 2.06
N ILE A 37 -0.27 1.66 3.19
CA ILE A 37 -1.42 0.77 3.37
C ILE A 37 -2.48 1.01 2.28
N ILE A 38 -2.85 2.27 2.05
CA ILE A 38 -3.83 2.63 1.02
C ILE A 38 -3.31 2.27 -0.38
N ALA A 39 -2.03 2.53 -0.67
CA ALA A 39 -1.46 2.26 -1.98
C ALA A 39 -1.37 0.76 -2.31
N ILE A 40 -1.17 -0.11 -1.32
CA ILE A 40 -1.20 -1.56 -1.51
C ILE A 40 -2.61 -2.03 -1.92
N LYS A 41 -3.66 -1.38 -1.40
CA LYS A 41 -5.06 -1.70 -1.75
C LYS A 41 -5.52 -1.02 -3.05
N ASN A 42 -5.17 0.25 -3.23
CA ASN A 42 -5.46 1.04 -4.42
C ASN A 42 -4.22 1.10 -5.31
N LYS A 43 -3.89 -0.07 -5.86
CA LYS A 43 -2.63 -0.30 -6.58
C LYS A 43 -2.50 0.67 -7.76
N LYS A 44 -1.36 1.35 -7.84
CA LYS A 44 -0.93 2.07 -9.03
C LYS A 44 0.09 1.25 -9.79
N THR A 45 0.05 1.36 -11.10
CA THR A 45 0.95 0.65 -12.00
C THR A 45 2.05 1.59 -12.50
N LYS A 46 3.29 1.10 -12.50
CA LYS A 46 4.45 1.69 -13.19
C LYS A 46 4.84 0.79 -14.34
N GLN A 47 5.53 1.37 -15.32
CA GLN A 47 6.19 0.64 -16.38
C GLN A 47 7.70 0.87 -16.30
N ILE A 48 8.49 -0.18 -16.51
CA ILE A 48 9.93 -0.07 -16.70
C ILE A 48 10.38 -0.95 -17.87
N PRO A 49 11.38 -0.51 -18.64
CA PRO A 49 12.07 -1.39 -19.56
C PRO A 49 12.93 -2.39 -18.78
N ILE A 50 12.96 -3.64 -19.24
CA ILE A 50 13.88 -4.67 -18.76
C ILE A 50 14.46 -5.40 -19.97
N THR A 51 15.66 -5.95 -19.82
CA THR A 51 16.22 -6.90 -20.79
C THR A 51 16.30 -8.25 -20.09
N ALA A 52 15.69 -9.27 -20.68
CA ALA A 52 15.62 -10.61 -20.11
C ALA A 52 16.33 -11.62 -21.03
N GLU A 53 17.15 -12.48 -20.43
CA GLU A 53 17.78 -13.63 -21.09
C GLU A 53 17.14 -14.93 -20.58
N LEU A 54 17.29 -16.02 -21.35
CA LEU A 54 16.70 -17.31 -21.01
C LEU A 54 17.24 -17.83 -19.67
N ASN A 55 16.35 -18.02 -18.70
CA ASN A 55 16.66 -18.50 -17.34
C ASN A 55 17.68 -17.65 -16.56
N VAL A 56 17.85 -16.37 -16.93
CA VAL A 56 18.70 -15.42 -16.17
C VAL A 56 17.80 -14.55 -15.28
N PRO A 57 18.06 -14.49 -13.96
CA PRO A 57 17.25 -13.67 -13.06
C PRO A 57 17.38 -12.17 -13.37
N VAL A 58 16.24 -11.50 -13.50
CA VAL A 58 16.13 -10.04 -13.53
C VAL A 58 15.66 -9.57 -12.16
N SER A 59 16.43 -8.70 -11.50
CA SER A 59 16.06 -8.12 -10.22
C SER A 59 14.84 -7.22 -10.35
N LEU A 60 13.85 -7.43 -9.50
CA LEU A 60 12.66 -6.60 -9.42
C LEU A 60 12.96 -5.30 -8.64
N PRO A 61 12.25 -4.20 -8.95
CA PRO A 61 12.38 -2.95 -8.21
C PRO A 61 12.09 -3.12 -6.71
N VAL A 62 12.78 -2.35 -5.87
CA VAL A 62 12.55 -2.36 -4.41
C VAL A 62 11.13 -1.96 -4.00
N ASP A 63 10.42 -1.25 -4.88
CA ASP A 63 9.04 -0.82 -4.69
C ASP A 63 8.02 -1.82 -5.26
N PHE A 64 8.46 -2.99 -5.74
CA PHE A 64 7.58 -3.97 -6.39
C PHE A 64 6.59 -4.61 -5.40
N ILE A 65 5.30 -4.63 -5.79
CA ILE A 65 4.24 -5.38 -5.08
C ILE A 65 3.92 -6.66 -5.83
N ASN A 66 3.54 -6.54 -7.10
CA ASN A 66 3.21 -7.67 -7.94
C ASN A 66 3.30 -7.28 -9.42
N LEU A 67 3.58 -8.28 -10.25
CA LEU A 67 3.59 -8.13 -11.69
C LEU A 67 2.14 -7.98 -12.19
N VAL A 68 1.94 -7.05 -13.13
CA VAL A 68 0.66 -6.85 -13.82
C VAL A 68 0.74 -7.48 -15.22
N LEU A 69 1.82 -7.16 -15.94
CA LEU A 69 2.00 -7.55 -17.33
C LEU A 69 3.49 -7.50 -17.70
N LEU A 70 3.93 -8.47 -18.51
CA LEU A 70 5.14 -8.35 -19.32
C LEU A 70 4.73 -8.22 -20.78
N GLN A 71 5.35 -7.27 -21.47
CA GLN A 71 5.06 -6.98 -22.87
C GLN A 71 6.33 -7.04 -23.72
N LYS A 72 6.25 -7.67 -24.89
CA LYS A 72 7.29 -7.62 -25.93
C LYS A 72 6.78 -6.83 -27.13
N GLU A 73 7.57 -5.88 -27.61
CA GLU A 73 7.24 -5.12 -28.81
C GLU A 73 7.24 -6.04 -30.05
N GLY A 74 6.29 -5.84 -30.97
CA GLY A 74 6.16 -6.64 -32.19
C GLY A 74 5.44 -7.99 -32.07
N VAL A 75 4.98 -8.38 -30.87
CA VAL A 75 4.05 -9.51 -30.67
C VAL A 75 2.61 -8.99 -30.72
N ASP A 76 1.73 -9.59 -31.54
CA ASP A 76 0.33 -9.15 -31.67
C ASP A 76 -0.42 -9.37 -30.34
N GLY A 77 -0.97 -8.29 -29.77
CA GLY A 77 -1.49 -8.27 -28.40
C GLY A 77 -0.43 -8.18 -27.30
N GLY A 78 0.87 -8.30 -27.63
CA GLY A 78 2.06 -7.91 -26.87
C GLY A 78 2.34 -8.63 -25.54
N ARG A 79 1.31 -9.24 -24.94
CA ARG A 79 1.31 -9.79 -23.59
C ARG A 79 1.91 -11.19 -23.55
N LEU A 80 2.95 -11.34 -22.73
CA LEU A 80 3.47 -12.66 -22.39
C LEU A 80 2.45 -13.43 -21.54
N SER A 81 2.37 -14.74 -21.79
CA SER A 81 1.60 -15.68 -20.99
C SER A 81 2.28 -15.91 -19.65
N PRO A 82 1.54 -16.19 -18.56
CA PRO A 82 2.14 -16.65 -17.30
C PRO A 82 2.99 -17.93 -17.42
N ASN A 83 2.90 -18.66 -18.53
CA ASN A 83 3.76 -19.82 -18.80
C ASN A 83 5.15 -19.43 -19.34
N ASP A 84 5.32 -18.19 -19.80
CA ASP A 84 6.56 -17.73 -20.43
C ASP A 84 7.59 -17.22 -19.41
N TYR A 85 7.16 -17.03 -18.16
CA TYR A 85 7.98 -16.47 -17.09
C TYR A 85 7.56 -16.97 -15.72
N PHE A 86 8.46 -16.81 -14.76
CA PHE A 86 8.26 -17.07 -13.35
C PHE A 86 8.65 -15.81 -12.57
N SER A 87 7.81 -15.39 -11.62
CA SER A 87 8.12 -14.28 -10.72
C SER A 87 7.95 -14.72 -9.27
N GLU A 88 9.01 -14.58 -8.48
CA GLU A 88 8.98 -14.89 -7.06
C GLU A 88 9.81 -13.86 -6.29
N SER A 89 9.24 -13.37 -5.20
CA SER A 89 9.87 -12.41 -4.29
C SER A 89 10.47 -11.20 -5.01
N ASP A 90 11.78 -11.20 -5.25
CA ASP A 90 12.60 -10.11 -5.76
C ASP A 90 13.17 -10.40 -7.16
N ILE A 91 12.79 -11.52 -7.80
CA ILE A 91 13.28 -11.91 -9.11
C ILE A 91 12.17 -12.22 -10.12
N LEU A 92 12.50 -11.95 -11.39
CA LEU A 92 11.75 -12.37 -12.56
C LEU A 92 12.66 -13.25 -13.44
N LEU A 93 12.15 -14.39 -13.87
CA LEU A 93 12.82 -15.34 -14.76
C LEU A 93 11.98 -15.54 -16.02
N VAL A 94 12.56 -15.31 -17.19
CA VAL A 94 11.92 -15.69 -18.47
C VAL A 94 12.36 -17.09 -18.85
N THR A 95 11.39 -17.99 -19.02
CA THR A 95 11.63 -19.43 -19.25
C THR A 95 11.41 -19.84 -20.70
N ASN A 96 10.76 -18.98 -21.51
CA ASN A 96 10.52 -19.22 -22.92
C ASN A 96 11.51 -18.44 -23.81
N LEU A 97 12.23 -19.17 -24.67
CA LEU A 97 13.24 -18.61 -25.58
C LEU A 97 12.65 -17.64 -26.61
N ASP A 98 11.39 -17.83 -27.04
CA ASP A 98 10.78 -17.01 -28.09
C ASP A 98 10.51 -15.57 -27.62
N VAL A 99 10.46 -15.36 -26.30
CA VAL A 99 10.09 -14.08 -25.69
C VAL A 99 11.25 -13.36 -24.99
N VAL A 100 12.47 -13.89 -25.05
CA VAL A 100 13.67 -13.20 -24.52
C VAL A 100 13.96 -11.90 -25.28
N GLY A 101 14.77 -11.03 -24.67
CA GLY A 101 15.18 -9.73 -25.21
C GLY A 101 14.63 -8.55 -24.42
N ASP A 102 14.40 -7.44 -25.11
CA ASP A 102 13.85 -6.23 -24.51
C ASP A 102 12.35 -6.36 -24.28
N LEU A 103 11.95 -6.17 -23.02
CA LEU A 103 10.58 -6.28 -22.54
C LEU A 103 10.18 -5.01 -21.81
N THR A 104 8.88 -4.73 -21.78
CA THR A 104 8.29 -3.73 -20.90
C THR A 104 7.56 -4.43 -19.76
N MET A 105 7.99 -4.16 -18.53
CA MET A 105 7.36 -4.68 -17.33
C MET A 105 6.42 -3.64 -16.73
N TYR A 106 5.15 -4.03 -16.59
CA TYR A 106 4.15 -3.29 -15.84
C TYR A 106 3.96 -3.97 -14.49
N TYR A 107 4.11 -3.21 -13.41
CA TYR A 107 4.02 -3.74 -12.07
C TYR A 107 3.31 -2.75 -11.13
N ASN A 108 2.65 -3.29 -10.13
CA ASN A 108 2.10 -2.49 -9.04
C ASN A 108 3.21 -2.13 -8.06
N TYR A 109 3.24 -0.89 -7.60
CA TYR A 109 4.35 -0.38 -6.79
C TYR A 109 3.90 0.26 -5.47
N ILE A 110 4.79 0.22 -4.47
CA ILE A 110 4.67 0.97 -3.21
C ILE A 110 5.20 2.40 -3.47
N PRO A 111 4.41 3.45 -3.22
CA PRO A 111 4.87 4.82 -3.43
C PRO A 111 6.01 5.18 -2.49
N VAL A 112 6.87 6.08 -2.96
CA VAL A 112 7.96 6.66 -2.17
C VAL A 112 7.36 7.50 -1.03
N ASP A 113 8.05 7.48 0.11
CA ASP A 113 7.67 8.28 1.27
C ASP A 113 7.64 9.77 0.93
N LEU A 114 6.59 10.43 1.39
CA LEU A 114 6.43 11.87 1.32
C LEU A 114 7.32 12.53 2.37
N VAL A 115 8.08 13.53 1.98
CA VAL A 115 9.01 14.26 2.86
C VAL A 115 8.46 15.65 3.15
N TYR A 116 8.13 15.90 4.42
CA TYR A 116 7.67 17.22 4.85
C TYR A 116 8.74 18.29 4.64
N GLY A 117 8.32 19.47 4.18
CA GLY A 117 9.17 20.58 3.73
C GLY A 117 9.68 20.46 2.29
N ILE A 118 9.72 19.25 1.71
CA ILE A 118 10.12 19.02 0.30
C ILE A 118 8.88 18.79 -0.58
N ASP A 119 7.95 17.97 -0.10
CA ASP A 119 6.76 17.54 -0.82
C ASP A 119 5.49 18.28 -0.35
N ASP A 120 5.63 19.36 0.43
CA ASP A 120 4.53 20.12 1.03
C ASP A 120 3.41 20.45 0.06
N GLU A 121 3.78 20.86 -1.16
CA GLU A 121 2.86 21.29 -2.21
C GLU A 121 2.44 20.16 -3.15
N LYS A 122 2.97 18.95 -2.96
CA LYS A 122 2.61 17.78 -3.76
C LYS A 122 1.37 17.12 -3.17
N GLU A 123 0.50 16.64 -4.06
CA GLU A 123 -0.57 15.74 -3.67
C GLU A 123 -0.05 14.31 -3.55
N PRO A 124 -0.42 13.58 -2.47
CA PRO A 124 -0.15 12.15 -2.40
C PRO A 124 -0.69 11.45 -3.65
N SER A 125 0.08 10.51 -4.20
CA SER A 125 -0.34 9.76 -5.39
C SER A 125 -1.36 8.66 -5.03
N ILE A 126 -2.46 9.02 -4.38
CA ILE A 126 -3.65 8.20 -4.08
C ILE A 126 -4.92 8.98 -4.43
N GLN A 127 -6.08 8.33 -4.42
CA GLN A 127 -7.34 9.03 -4.66
C GLN A 127 -7.63 10.05 -3.56
N ALA A 128 -8.16 11.22 -3.94
CA ALA A 128 -8.38 12.32 -3.01
C ALA A 128 -9.33 12.00 -1.86
N ALA A 129 -10.24 11.03 -2.06
CA ALA A 129 -11.14 10.52 -1.02
C ALA A 129 -10.40 9.95 0.21
N TYR A 130 -9.14 9.53 0.05
CA TYR A 130 -8.35 8.95 1.13
C TYR A 130 -7.46 9.95 1.88
N HIS A 131 -7.42 11.23 1.48
CA HIS A 131 -6.56 12.21 2.15
C HIS A 131 -6.93 12.41 3.63
N ILE A 132 -8.22 12.35 3.96
CA ILE A 132 -8.69 12.41 5.35
C ILE A 132 -8.24 11.18 6.12
N ALA A 133 -8.28 9.99 5.49
CA ALA A 133 -7.80 8.76 6.10
C ALA A 133 -6.31 8.87 6.47
N LEU A 134 -5.47 9.47 5.63
CA LEU A 134 -4.06 9.70 5.96
C LEU A 134 -3.88 10.52 7.24
N ALA A 135 -4.65 11.59 7.40
CA ALA A 135 -4.59 12.40 8.60
C ALA A 135 -5.12 11.67 9.84
N SER A 136 -6.17 10.87 9.71
CA SER A 136 -6.69 10.03 10.80
C SER A 136 -5.68 8.96 11.21
N TYR A 137 -4.96 8.35 10.27
CA TYR A 137 -3.89 7.40 10.58
C TYR A 137 -2.66 8.06 11.20
N ALA A 138 -2.36 9.31 10.81
CA ALA A 138 -1.32 10.11 11.44
C ALA A 138 -1.66 10.47 12.90
N ALA A 139 -2.91 10.84 13.16
CA ALA A 139 -3.41 11.07 14.52
C ALA A 139 -3.34 9.78 15.37
N TYR A 140 -3.67 8.62 14.78
CA TYR A 140 -3.49 7.31 15.41
C TYR A 140 -2.04 7.10 15.89
N TYR A 141 -1.04 7.33 15.03
CA TYR A 141 0.38 7.22 15.40
C TYR A 141 0.75 8.11 16.58
N TYR A 142 0.28 9.35 16.57
CA TYR A 142 0.52 10.28 17.67
C TYR A 142 -0.11 9.82 18.99
N PHE A 143 -1.37 9.36 18.97
CA PHE A 143 -2.04 8.90 20.18
C PHE A 143 -1.43 7.59 20.73
N ILE A 144 -0.93 6.70 19.86
CA ILE A 144 -0.12 5.55 20.28
C ILE A 144 1.15 6.03 21.00
N PHE A 145 1.86 7.01 20.43
CA PHE A 145 3.06 7.59 21.06
C PHE A 145 2.76 8.21 22.43
N LYS A 146 1.62 8.92 22.56
CA LYS A 146 1.15 9.47 23.84
C LYS A 146 0.54 8.44 24.79
N LYS A 147 0.39 7.18 24.35
CA LYS A 147 -0.26 6.07 25.08
C LYS A 147 -1.75 6.33 25.38
N ASP A 148 -2.42 7.15 24.57
CA ASP A 148 -3.87 7.31 24.61
C ASP A 148 -4.52 6.31 23.64
N PHE A 149 -4.67 5.08 24.12
CA PHE A 149 -5.19 3.98 23.29
C PHE A 149 -6.65 4.14 22.88
N ASN A 150 -7.44 4.89 23.66
CA ASN A 150 -8.84 5.15 23.33
C ASN A 150 -8.93 6.08 22.10
N ALA A 151 -8.23 7.21 22.16
CA ALA A 151 -8.16 8.13 21.02
C ALA A 151 -7.50 7.49 19.80
N ALA A 152 -6.45 6.69 20.01
CA ALA A 152 -5.81 5.92 18.94
C ALA A 152 -6.81 4.97 18.26
N THR A 153 -7.57 4.19 19.03
CA THR A 153 -8.55 3.24 18.48
C THR A 153 -9.63 3.94 17.67
N MET A 154 -10.13 5.10 18.14
CA MET A 154 -11.09 5.90 17.38
C MET A 154 -10.53 6.34 16.03
N CYS A 155 -9.28 6.84 16.00
CA CYS A 155 -8.62 7.27 14.77
C CYS A 155 -8.36 6.11 13.80
N LEU A 156 -7.97 4.94 14.32
CA LEU A 156 -7.79 3.73 13.51
C LEU A 156 -9.12 3.24 12.92
N ASN A 157 -10.20 3.26 13.70
CA ASN A 157 -11.53 2.88 13.22
C ASN A 157 -12.03 3.81 12.11
N GLU A 158 -11.78 5.12 12.24
CA GLU A 158 -12.11 6.07 11.18
C GLU A 158 -11.30 5.81 9.91
N PHE A 159 -9.99 5.56 10.03
CA PHE A 159 -9.15 5.16 8.90
C PHE A 159 -9.72 3.91 8.21
N ASN A 160 -10.06 2.87 8.98
CA ASN A 160 -10.60 1.62 8.47
C ASN A 160 -11.97 1.81 7.81
N ALA A 161 -12.82 2.68 8.34
CA ALA A 161 -14.12 3.00 7.77
C ALA A 161 -13.99 3.70 6.41
N ILE A 162 -13.10 4.69 6.29
CA ILE A 162 -12.87 5.41 5.03
C ILE A 162 -12.24 4.50 3.97
N THR A 163 -11.30 3.65 4.38
CA THR A 163 -10.56 2.77 3.47
C THR A 163 -11.29 1.45 3.17
N GLY A 164 -12.36 1.15 3.89
CA GLY A 164 -13.05 -0.14 3.86
C GLY A 164 -12.14 -1.30 4.26
N LEU A 165 -11.18 -1.06 5.17
CA LEU A 165 -10.21 -2.04 5.69
C LEU A 165 -10.70 -2.78 6.94
N ALA A 166 -11.85 -2.40 7.50
CA ALA A 166 -12.47 -3.20 8.54
C ALA A 166 -12.84 -4.55 7.91
N GLU A 167 -12.14 -5.62 8.29
CA GLU A 167 -12.62 -6.97 8.07
C GLU A 167 -13.99 -7.04 8.74
N THR A 168 -15.06 -7.12 7.96
CA THR A 168 -16.27 -7.75 8.45
C THR A 168 -15.87 -9.16 8.78
N THR A 169 -15.60 -9.42 10.06
CA THR A 169 -15.66 -10.78 10.58
C THR A 169 -17.10 -11.21 10.34
N GLU A 170 -17.35 -11.85 9.21
CA GLU A 170 -18.60 -12.58 9.01
C GLU A 170 -18.59 -13.65 10.09
N ILE A 171 -19.30 -13.37 11.18
CA ILE A 171 -19.68 -14.39 12.14
C ILE A 171 -20.57 -15.32 11.35
N ASN A 172 -19.99 -16.40 10.82
CA ASN A 172 -20.75 -17.54 10.31
C ASN A 172 -21.62 -18.04 11.46
N SER A 173 -22.88 -17.59 11.48
CA SER A 173 -23.89 -18.03 12.45
C SER A 173 -24.37 -19.46 12.21
N ASP A 174 -23.80 -20.16 11.22
CA ASP A 174 -24.13 -21.54 10.89
C ASP A 174 -23.05 -22.49 11.42
N GLN A 175 -23.00 -22.65 12.74
CA GLN A 175 -22.51 -23.89 13.35
C GLN A 175 -23.63 -24.52 14.18
N PRO A 176 -24.09 -25.75 13.84
CA PRO A 176 -25.07 -26.43 14.66
C PRO A 176 -24.45 -26.82 15.99
N ASN A 177 -25.15 -26.43 17.04
CA ASN A 177 -24.84 -26.70 18.44
C ASN A 177 -24.86 -28.22 18.69
N ILE A 178 -23.69 -28.88 18.68
CA ILE A 178 -23.57 -30.26 19.17
C ILE A 178 -23.37 -30.19 20.69
N GLN A 179 -24.48 -30.01 21.41
CA GLN A 179 -24.60 -30.44 22.80
C GLN A 179 -25.71 -31.47 22.86
N GLU A 180 -25.37 -32.74 22.63
CA GLU A 180 -26.15 -33.87 23.16
C GLU A 180 -25.35 -35.16 22.98
N SER A 181 -24.61 -35.57 24.01
CA SER A 181 -24.39 -36.98 24.36
C SER A 181 -23.37 -37.08 25.50
N ASN A 182 -23.85 -37.07 26.75
CA ASN A 182 -23.22 -37.80 27.85
C ASN A 182 -24.22 -37.94 29.00
N LYS A 183 -25.22 -38.81 28.78
CA LYS A 183 -25.91 -39.54 29.84
C LYS A 183 -26.31 -40.91 29.31
N LYS A 184 -25.50 -41.92 29.61
CA LYS A 184 -25.93 -43.25 30.07
C LYS A 184 -24.74 -43.99 30.65
#